data_AF-Q7ZZK2-F1
#
_entry.id   AF-Q7ZZK2-F1
#
_cell.length_a   1.000
_cell.length_b   1.000
_cell.length_c   1.000
_cell.angle_alpha   90.00
_cell.angle_beta   90.00
_cell.angle_gamma   90.00
#
_symmetry.space_group_name_H-M   'P 1'
#
loop_
_entity.id
_entity.type
_entity.pdbx_description
1 polymer ?
#
loop_
_entity_poly.entity_id
_entity_poly.type
_entity_poly.pdbx_seq_one_letter_code
_entity_poly.pdbx_strand_id
1 'polypeptide(L)'
;LTPNDKEQALQVSESTLMSLARSLLKAWQYPVGVLSNSANSLPHQSKGSISNKLQELQEHSRNLEDGLDVLSGKMGPAAQILSTLPYRGGSDLGQDKMSKLINFNFLLSCLRRDS
;
A
#
# COMPACT_ATOMS: atom_id res chain seq x y z
N LEU A 1 15.72 1.03 1.50
CA LEU A 1 15.70 0.95 2.98
C LEU A 1 14.78 2.06 3.46
N THR A 2 13.84 1.75 4.34
CA THR A 2 12.97 2.73 4.99
C THR A 2 13.61 3.17 6.31
N PRO A 3 13.64 4.46 6.65
CA PRO A 3 14.06 4.89 7.98
C PRO A 3 13.05 4.37 9.02
N ASN A 4 13.53 3.75 10.09
CA ASN A 4 12.67 3.09 11.10
C ASN A 4 12.57 3.88 12.41
N ASP A 5 13.33 4.97 12.53
CA ASP A 5 13.31 5.87 13.68
C ASP A 5 13.48 7.33 13.22
N LYS A 6 13.29 8.25 14.16
CA LYS A 6 13.33 9.70 13.90
C LYS A 6 14.72 10.12 13.43
N GLU A 7 15.76 9.62 14.08
CA GLU A 7 17.15 9.98 13.81
C GLU A 7 17.52 9.58 12.39
N GLN A 8 17.17 8.37 11.96
CA GLN A 8 17.34 7.90 10.58
C GLN A 8 16.57 8.78 9.59
N ALA A 9 15.30 9.11 9.89
CA ALA A 9 14.47 9.93 9.00
C ALA A 9 15.07 11.33 8.78
N LEU A 10 15.61 11.96 9.83
CA LEU A 10 16.24 13.28 9.75
C LEU A 10 17.54 13.29 8.95
N GLN A 11 18.19 12.14 8.73
CA GLN A 11 19.39 12.02 7.90
C GLN A 11 19.07 11.81 6.40
N VAL A 12 17.80 11.53 6.05
CA VAL A 12 17.39 11.31 4.66
C VAL A 12 16.96 12.64 4.05
N SER A 13 17.39 12.93 2.81
CA SER A 13 16.96 14.14 2.12
C SER A 13 15.45 14.14 1.89
N GLU A 14 14.82 15.31 1.91
CA GLU A 14 13.39 15.46 1.66
C GLU A 14 12.97 14.86 0.31
N SER A 15 13.80 15.02 -0.73
CA SER A 15 13.60 14.42 -2.05
C SER A 15 13.62 12.89 -2.01
N THR A 16 14.53 12.30 -1.23
CA THR A 16 14.60 10.84 -1.07
C THR A 16 13.41 10.32 -0.26
N LEU A 17 13.00 11.02 0.80
CA LEU A 17 11.78 10.69 1.55
C LEU A 17 10.54 10.74 0.66
N MET A 18 10.41 11.77 -0.19
CA MET A 18 9.32 11.89 -1.17
C MET A 18 9.34 10.72 -2.17
N SER A 19 10.50 10.41 -2.75
CA SER A 19 10.68 9.26 -3.65
C SER A 19 10.28 7.94 -2.97
N LEU A 20 10.68 7.73 -1.71
CA LEU A 20 10.35 6.53 -0.94
C LEU A 20 8.84 6.40 -0.69
N ALA A 21 8.19 7.48 -0.23
CA ALA A 21 6.76 7.49 0.02
C ALA A 21 5.94 7.19 -1.26
N ARG A 22 6.29 7.82 -2.39
CA ARG A 22 5.67 7.56 -3.69
C ARG A 22 5.88 6.12 -4.16
N SER A 23 7.10 5.61 -4.00
CA SER A 23 7.42 4.22 -4.36
C SER A 23 6.60 3.21 -3.55
N LEU A 24 6.43 3.46 -2.25
CA LEU A 24 5.63 2.61 -1.37
C LEU A 24 4.14 2.64 -1.72
N LEU A 25 3.58 3.83 -1.93
CA LEU A 25 2.18 3.99 -2.34
C LEU A 25 1.88 3.25 -3.65
N LYS A 26 2.77 3.38 -4.64
CA LYS A 26 2.64 2.69 -5.92
C LYS A 26 2.75 1.16 -5.79
N ALA A 27 3.62 0.68 -4.91
CA ALA A 27 3.77 -0.75 -4.63
C ALA A 27 2.49 -1.39 -4.07
N TRP A 28 1.69 -0.60 -3.34
CA TRP A 28 0.44 -1.06 -2.73
C TRP A 28 -0.76 -1.10 -3.68
N GLN A 29 -0.69 -0.51 -4.89
CA GLN A 29 -1.81 -0.54 -5.85
C GLN A 29 -2.32 -1.96 -6.14
N TYR A 30 -1.42 -2.88 -6.49
CA TYR A 30 -1.79 -4.25 -6.81
C TYR A 30 -2.28 -5.04 -5.58
N PRO A 31 -1.56 -5.07 -4.44
CA PRO A 31 -2.03 -5.77 -3.25
C PRO A 31 -3.37 -5.25 -2.69
N VAL A 32 -3.62 -3.94 -2.72
CA VAL A 32 -4.93 -3.38 -2.32
C VAL A 32 -6.03 -3.84 -3.30
N GLY A 33 -5.70 -3.99 -4.58
CA GLY A 33 -6.56 -4.65 -5.57
C GLY A 33 -6.89 -6.10 -5.19
N VAL A 34 -5.89 -6.89 -4.79
CA VAL A 34 -6.09 -8.28 -4.32
C VAL A 34 -7.00 -8.33 -3.10
N LEU A 35 -6.78 -7.45 -2.12
CA LEU A 35 -7.65 -7.33 -0.93
C LEU A 35 -9.09 -6.99 -1.34
N SER A 36 -9.28 -5.97 -2.17
CA SER A 36 -10.62 -5.51 -2.57
C SER A 36 -11.39 -6.60 -3.33
N ASN A 37 -10.74 -7.27 -4.28
CA ASN A 37 -11.34 -8.36 -5.04
C ASN A 37 -11.69 -9.56 -4.17
N SER A 38 -10.91 -9.81 -3.12
CA SER A 38 -11.13 -10.95 -2.22
C SER A 38 -12.17 -10.66 -1.13
N ALA A 39 -12.40 -9.39 -0.78
CA ALA A 39 -13.17 -8.97 0.38
C ALA A 39 -14.58 -9.56 0.43
N ASN A 40 -15.32 -9.52 -0.68
CA ASN A 40 -16.71 -10.04 -0.75
C ASN A 40 -16.80 -11.57 -0.65
N SER A 41 -15.71 -12.27 -0.94
CA SER A 41 -15.60 -13.72 -0.81
C SER A 41 -15.10 -14.17 0.57
N LEU A 42 -14.79 -13.23 1.47
CA LEU A 42 -14.27 -13.57 2.78
C LEU A 42 -15.31 -14.34 3.60
N PRO A 43 -14.87 -15.38 4.32
CA PRO A 43 -15.72 -16.15 5.20
C PRO A 43 -15.83 -15.45 6.57
N HIS A 44 -16.25 -14.16 6.56
CA HIS A 44 -16.36 -13.28 7.72
C HIS A 44 -17.65 -12.45 7.66
N GLN A 45 -18.30 -12.23 8.82
CA GLN A 45 -19.59 -11.53 8.89
C GLN A 45 -19.52 -10.07 8.40
N SER A 46 -18.40 -9.38 8.66
CA SER A 46 -18.20 -7.98 8.28
C SER A 46 -17.69 -7.78 6.85
N LYS A 47 -17.73 -8.81 6.00
CA LYS A 47 -17.14 -8.77 4.63
C LYS A 47 -17.62 -7.58 3.78
N GLY A 48 -18.89 -7.18 3.89
CA GLY A 48 -19.42 -6.02 3.18
C GLY A 48 -18.80 -4.71 3.65
N SER A 49 -18.69 -4.51 4.96
CA SER A 49 -18.03 -3.33 5.54
C SER A 49 -16.54 -3.28 5.18
N ILE A 50 -15.86 -4.45 5.22
CA ILE A 50 -14.46 -4.59 4.79
C ILE A 50 -14.31 -4.21 3.30
N SER A 51 -15.20 -4.70 2.43
CA SER A 51 -15.20 -4.37 1.00
C SER A 51 -15.36 -2.87 0.77
N ASN A 52 -16.31 -2.23 1.46
CA ASN A 52 -16.54 -0.79 1.32
C ASN A 52 -15.30 0.01 1.76
N LYS A 53 -14.70 -0.33 2.89
CA LYS A 53 -13.49 0.36 3.39
C LYS A 53 -12.28 0.18 2.47
N LEU A 54 -12.14 -0.99 1.83
CA LEU A 54 -11.09 -1.21 0.85
C LEU A 54 -11.31 -0.41 -0.44
N GLN A 55 -12.55 -0.24 -0.87
CA GLN A 55 -12.88 0.61 -2.01
C GLN A 55 -12.59 2.10 -1.72
N GLU A 56 -12.99 2.59 -0.54
CA GLU A 56 -12.64 3.95 -0.07
C GLU A 56 -11.12 4.14 -0.04
N LEU A 57 -10.39 3.15 0.48
CA LEU A 57 -8.94 3.20 0.54
C LEU A 57 -8.29 3.26 -0.85
N GLN A 58 -8.79 2.49 -1.83
CA GLN A 58 -8.29 2.56 -3.21
C GLN A 58 -8.45 3.96 -3.81
N GLU A 59 -9.58 4.61 -3.57
CA GLU A 59 -9.85 5.95 -4.06
C GLU A 59 -8.95 6.99 -3.37
N HIS A 60 -8.82 6.91 -2.05
CA HIS A 60 -7.92 7.78 -1.29
C HIS A 60 -6.44 7.58 -1.65
N SER A 61 -6.00 6.34 -1.86
CA SER A 61 -4.63 6.05 -2.30
C SER A 61 -4.34 6.65 -3.68
N ARG A 62 -5.31 6.61 -4.61
CA ARG A 62 -5.16 7.25 -5.93
C ARG A 62 -5.05 8.77 -5.81
N ASN A 63 -5.93 9.39 -5.03
CA ASN A 63 -5.88 10.84 -4.82
C ASN A 63 -4.58 11.29 -4.15
N LEU A 64 -4.06 10.49 -3.21
CA LEU A 64 -2.77 10.74 -2.58
C LEU A 64 -1.62 10.62 -3.59
N GLU A 65 -1.64 9.62 -4.47
CA GLU A 65 -0.64 9.44 -5.52
C GLU A 65 -0.60 10.66 -6.45
N ASP A 66 -1.76 11.10 -6.93
CA ASP A 66 -1.86 12.30 -7.78
C ASP A 66 -1.29 13.54 -7.08
N GLY A 67 -1.60 13.72 -5.79
CA GLY A 67 -1.07 14.83 -4.99
C GLY A 67 0.44 14.78 -4.81
N LEU A 68 1.01 13.60 -4.53
CA LEU A 68 2.45 13.42 -4.37
C LEU A 68 3.20 13.54 -5.70
N ASP A 69 2.58 13.14 -6.82
CA ASP A 69 3.14 13.34 -8.16
C ASP A 69 3.29 14.83 -8.48
N VAL A 70 2.27 15.63 -8.20
CA VAL A 70 2.35 17.09 -8.35
C VAL A 70 3.42 17.70 -7.44
N LEU A 71 3.49 17.27 -6.18
CA LEU A 71 4.46 17.81 -5.22
C LEU A 71 5.91 17.44 -5.58
N SER A 72 6.16 16.18 -5.94
CA SER A 72 7.48 15.72 -6.38
C SER A 72 7.94 16.44 -7.65
N GLY A 73 7.00 16.82 -8.53
CA GLY A 73 7.22 17.71 -9.67
C GLY A 73 7.95 19.00 -9.30
N LYS A 74 7.59 19.59 -8.15
CA LYS A 74 8.12 20.86 -7.66
C LYS A 74 9.42 20.73 -6.87
N MET A 75 9.74 19.52 -6.39
CA MET A 75 10.93 19.23 -5.57
C MET A 75 12.17 18.83 -6.40
N GLY A 76 12.00 18.68 -7.72
CA GLY A 76 13.08 18.35 -8.65
C GLY A 76 13.25 16.84 -8.92
N PRO A 77 14.18 16.47 -9.82
CA PRO A 77 14.25 15.11 -10.40
C PRO A 77 14.46 13.99 -9.36
N ALA A 78 15.22 14.26 -8.30
CA ALA A 78 15.49 13.26 -7.26
C ALA A 78 14.22 12.80 -6.54
N ALA A 79 13.24 13.69 -6.35
CA ALA A 79 11.95 13.35 -5.74
C ALA A 79 11.02 12.55 -6.66
N GLN A 80 11.32 12.56 -7.97
CA GLN A 80 10.52 11.86 -8.97
C GLN A 80 10.91 10.40 -9.17
N ILE A 81 12.11 10.01 -8.70
CA ILE A 81 12.62 8.64 -8.82
C ILE A 81 11.67 7.66 -8.14
N LEU A 82 11.35 6.56 -8.81
CA LEU A 82 10.55 5.48 -8.25
C LEU A 82 11.41 4.22 -8.12
N SER A 83 11.30 3.57 -6.96
CA SER A 83 11.90 2.27 -6.70
C SER A 83 10.91 1.16 -7.07
N THR A 84 11.39 0.12 -7.74
CA THR A 84 10.59 -1.07 -8.03
C THR A 84 10.48 -1.93 -6.77
N LEU A 85 9.29 -1.99 -6.17
CA LEU A 85 8.97 -2.82 -5.01
C LEU A 85 7.91 -3.86 -5.40
N PRO A 86 8.29 -4.95 -6.10
CA PRO A 86 7.32 -5.86 -6.68
C PRO A 86 6.67 -6.73 -5.59
N TYR A 87 5.34 -6.71 -5.54
CA TYR A 87 4.59 -7.68 -4.75
C TYR A 87 4.61 -9.05 -5.42
N ARG A 88 5.00 -10.08 -4.65
CA ARG A 88 5.14 -11.46 -5.14
C ARG A 88 4.10 -12.44 -4.57
N GLY A 89 3.14 -11.96 -3.78
CA GLY A 89 2.14 -12.82 -3.13
C GLY A 89 1.03 -13.33 -4.07
N GLY A 90 0.95 -12.80 -5.31
CA GLY A 90 -0.08 -13.19 -6.27
C GLY A 90 -1.50 -12.78 -5.86
N SER A 91 -2.50 -13.18 -6.65
CA SER A 91 -3.91 -12.87 -6.36
C SER A 91 -4.62 -13.93 -5.53
N ASP A 92 -4.01 -15.10 -5.32
CA ASP A 92 -4.61 -16.20 -4.58
C ASP A 92 -4.25 -16.10 -3.09
N LEU A 93 -5.26 -15.85 -2.25
CA LEU A 93 -5.11 -15.83 -0.79
C LEU A 93 -5.26 -17.23 -0.17
N GLY A 94 -5.38 -18.28 -0.97
CA GLY A 94 -5.53 -19.66 -0.55
C GLY A 94 -6.89 -20.23 -0.95
N GLN A 95 -7.00 -21.55 -0.94
CA GLN A 95 -8.21 -22.25 -1.38
C GLN A 95 -9.17 -22.57 -0.21
N ASP A 96 -8.63 -22.91 0.97
CA ASP A 96 -9.41 -23.20 2.16
C ASP A 96 -9.75 -21.95 2.99
N LYS A 97 -10.77 -22.09 3.85
CA LYS A 97 -11.31 -21.00 4.67
C LYS A 97 -10.26 -20.36 5.59
N MET A 98 -9.40 -21.17 6.20
CA MET A 98 -8.45 -20.71 7.20
C MET A 98 -7.30 -19.95 6.53
N SER A 99 -6.71 -20.52 5.48
CA SER A 99 -5.63 -19.88 4.72
C SER A 99 -6.07 -18.53 4.15
N LYS A 100 -7.29 -18.44 3.58
CA LYS A 100 -7.87 -17.18 3.10
C LYS A 100 -7.89 -16.10 4.18
N LEU A 101 -8.37 -16.43 5.38
CA LEU A 101 -8.44 -15.46 6.49
C LEU A 101 -7.04 -15.05 6.98
N ILE A 102 -6.12 -16.02 7.14
CA ILE A 102 -4.75 -15.76 7.61
C ILE A 102 -4.01 -14.86 6.63
N ASN A 103 -4.03 -15.20 5.34
CA ASN A 103 -3.31 -14.46 4.31
C ASN A 103 -3.91 -13.07 4.08
N PHE A 104 -5.25 -12.95 4.10
CA PHE A 104 -5.93 -11.67 4.04
C PHE A 104 -5.56 -10.77 5.24
N ASN A 105 -5.59 -11.33 6.46
CA ASN A 105 -5.24 -10.59 7.67
C ASN A 105 -3.76 -10.20 7.72
N PHE A 106 -2.87 -11.07 7.24
CA PHE A 106 -1.45 -10.75 7.10
C PHE A 106 -1.24 -9.57 6.15
N LEU A 107 -1.87 -9.61 4.98
CA LEU A 107 -1.75 -8.54 3.99
C LEU A 107 -2.33 -7.21 4.50
N LEU A 108 -3.47 -7.25 5.21
CA LEU A 108 -4.01 -6.08 5.91
C LEU A 108 -3.07 -5.55 7.00
N SER A 109 -2.38 -6.43 7.73
CA SER A 109 -1.45 -6.02 8.78
C SER A 109 -0.23 -5.30 8.19
N CYS A 110 0.25 -5.76 7.03
CA CYS A 110 1.29 -5.07 6.27
C CYS A 110 0.79 -3.71 5.76
N LEU A 111 -0.41 -3.66 5.19
CA LEU A 111 -1.01 -2.40 4.72
C LEU A 111 -1.12 -1.38 5.86
N ARG A 112 -1.60 -1.81 7.03
CA ARG A 112 -1.70 -0.96 8.24
C ARG A 112 -0.35 -0.44 8.74
N ARG A 113 0.73 -1.20 8.55
CA ARG A 113 2.09 -0.77 8.95
C ARG A 113 2.63 0.30 8.01
N ASP A 114 2.29 0.17 6.73
CA ASP A 114 2.85 0.99 5.66
C ASP A 114 2.01 2.26 5.38
N SER A 115 0.80 2.37 5.97
CA SER A 115 -0.10 3.54 5.96
C SER A 115 0.09 4.43 7.18
#